data_AF-A0A9X3XPR7-F1
#
_entry.id   AF-A0A9X3XPR7-F1
#
_cell.length_a   1.000
_cell.length_b   1.000
_cell.length_c   1.000
_cell.angle_alpha   90.00
_cell.angle_beta   90.00
_cell.angle_gamma   90.00
#
_symmetry.space_group_name_H-M   'P 1'
#
loop_
_entity.id
_entity.type
_entity.pdbx_description
1 polymer ?
#
loop_
_entity_poly.entity_id
_entity_poly.type
_entity_poly.pdbx_seq_one_letter_code
_entity_poly.pdbx_strand_id
1 'polypeptide(L)'
;LKDNLPLLGVDCDEITSLIKKICTKVTGYETPAYKDKSLRGRVYSDIYGQVKREFQVKSYKAIKRSQIELAKGIITNYKAPKALL
;
A
#
# COMPACT_ATOMS: atom_id res chain seq x y z
N LEU A 1 -8.75 -18.23 -17.59
CA LEU A 1 -9.68 -17.94 -16.47
C LEU A 1 -9.01 -17.49 -15.17
N LYS A 2 -7.76 -17.92 -14.86
CA LYS A 2 -7.10 -17.57 -13.57
C LYS A 2 -6.69 -16.10 -13.45
N ASP A 3 -6.47 -15.39 -14.56
CA ASP A 3 -5.89 -14.03 -14.57
C ASP A 3 -6.86 -12.90 -14.21
N ASN A 4 -8.17 -13.19 -14.19
CA ASN A 4 -9.21 -12.22 -13.79
C ASN A 4 -9.71 -12.42 -12.36
N LEU A 5 -9.18 -13.40 -11.63
CA LEU A 5 -9.54 -13.59 -10.22
C LEU A 5 -9.04 -12.39 -9.40
N PRO A 6 -9.80 -11.95 -8.38
CA PRO A 6 -9.32 -10.99 -7.41
C PRO A 6 -8.15 -11.55 -6.60
N LEU A 7 -7.48 -10.70 -5.83
CA LEU A 7 -6.44 -11.12 -4.90
C LEU A 7 -6.99 -12.17 -3.93
N LEU A 8 -6.22 -13.24 -3.73
CA LEU A 8 -6.48 -14.25 -2.72
C LEU A 8 -5.97 -13.77 -1.35
N GLY A 9 -6.25 -14.53 -0.29
CA GLY A 9 -5.80 -14.19 1.07
C GLY A 9 -4.29 -13.97 1.16
N VAL A 10 -3.50 -14.90 0.63
CA VAL A 10 -2.03 -14.80 0.59
C VAL A 10 -1.54 -13.56 -0.17
N ASP A 11 -2.19 -13.25 -1.30
CA ASP A 11 -1.85 -12.06 -2.09
C ASP A 11 -2.15 -10.77 -1.29
N CYS A 12 -3.25 -10.76 -0.53
CA CYS A 12 -3.62 -9.62 0.31
C CYS A 12 -2.63 -9.42 1.48
N ASP A 13 -2.15 -10.52 2.07
CA ASP A 13 -1.18 -10.49 3.17
C ASP A 13 0.19 -9.97 2.69
N GLU A 14 0.62 -10.37 1.49
CA GLU A 14 1.82 -9.85 0.84
C GLU A 14 1.72 -8.33 0.60
N ILE A 15 0.63 -7.87 0.00
CA ILE A 15 0.38 -6.44 -0.26
C ILE A 15 0.37 -5.66 1.05
N THR A 16 -0.34 -6.16 2.06
CA THR A 16 -0.44 -5.51 3.38
C THR A 16 0.92 -5.41 4.07
N SER A 17 1.72 -6.48 4.00
CA SER A 17 3.07 -6.51 4.58
C SER A 17 4.01 -5.54 3.87
N LEU A 18 3.92 -5.45 2.54
CA LEU A 18 4.70 -4.50 1.74
C LEU A 18 4.32 -3.05 2.08
N ILE A 19 3.02 -2.74 2.18
CA ILE A 19 2.54 -1.41 2.58
C ILE A 19 3.07 -1.04 3.97
N LYS A 20 3.02 -1.96 4.95
CA LYS A 20 3.59 -1.73 6.29
C LYS A 20 5.09 -1.41 6.21
N LYS A 21 5.84 -2.17 5.42
CA LYS A 21 7.29 -1.94 5.22
C LYS A 21 7.57 -0.55 4.64
N ILE A 22 6.81 -0.15 3.60
CA ILE A 22 6.99 1.16 2.97
C ILE A 22 6.55 2.30 3.90
N CYS A 23 5.44 2.14 4.64
CA CYS A 23 5.03 3.11 5.64
C CYS A 23 6.13 3.36 6.69
N THR A 24 6.72 2.28 7.24
CA THR A 24 7.86 2.40 8.16
C THR A 24 9.06 3.10 7.52
N LYS A 25 9.38 2.80 6.26
CA LYS A 25 10.46 3.47 5.51
C LYS A 25 10.21 4.97 5.35
N VAL A 26 8.98 5.35 5.01
CA VAL A 26 8.57 6.75 4.83
C VAL A 26 8.66 7.52 6.15
N THR A 27 8.18 6.94 7.24
CA THR A 27 8.22 7.60 8.55
C THR A 27 9.59 7.54 9.23
N GLY A 28 10.51 6.69 8.75
CA GLY A 28 11.83 6.47 9.35
C GLY A 28 11.76 5.71 10.67
N TYR A 29 12.26 4.47 10.71
CA TYR A 29 12.20 3.60 11.90
C TYR A 29 12.73 4.31 13.17
N GLU A 30 12.01 4.16 14.28
CA GLU A 30 12.30 4.75 15.60
C GLU A 30 12.35 6.28 15.72
N THR A 31 12.15 7.01 14.62
CA THR A 31 12.05 8.47 14.66
C THR A 31 10.75 8.94 15.37
N PRO A 32 10.65 10.23 15.74
CA PRO A 32 9.40 10.80 16.23
C PRO A 32 8.22 10.60 15.27
N ALA A 33 8.45 10.72 13.96
CA ALA A 33 7.45 10.49 12.93
C ALA A 33 6.94 9.04 12.90
N TYR A 34 7.82 8.06 13.13
CA TYR A 34 7.42 6.67 13.29
C TYR A 34 6.68 6.41 14.61
N LYS A 35 7.01 7.11 15.69
CA LYS A 35 6.29 6.95 16.96
C LYS A 35 4.90 7.58 16.93
N ASP A 36 4.68 8.58 16.08
CA ASP A 36 3.37 9.18 15.84
C ASP A 36 2.41 8.19 15.16
N LYS A 37 1.40 7.74 15.92
CA LYS A 37 0.36 6.81 15.45
C LYS A 37 -0.56 7.48 14.42
N SER A 38 -0.85 8.77 14.57
CA SER A 38 -1.72 9.53 13.67
C SER A 38 -1.05 9.71 12.31
N LEU A 39 0.21 10.17 12.30
CA LEU A 39 0.98 10.32 11.06
C LEU A 39 1.14 8.98 10.34
N ARG A 40 1.56 7.91 11.02
CA ARG A 40 1.64 6.58 10.41
C ARG A 40 0.31 6.09 9.86
N GLY A 41 -0.79 6.31 10.59
CA GLY A 41 -2.14 5.96 10.13
C GLY A 41 -2.53 6.70 8.85
N ARG A 42 -2.19 8.00 8.76
CA ARG A 42 -2.39 8.81 7.54
C ARG A 42 -1.55 8.31 6.37
N VAL A 43 -0.25 8.07 6.58
CA VAL A 43 0.66 7.51 5.55
C VAL A 43 0.18 6.15 5.08
N TYR A 44 -0.17 5.26 6.00
CA TYR A 44 -0.67 3.92 5.68
C TYR A 44 -1.95 3.97 4.85
N SER A 45 -2.90 4.82 5.25
CA SER A 45 -4.16 5.05 4.52
C SER A 45 -3.93 5.64 3.13
N ASP A 46 -2.98 6.56 2.99
CA ASP A 46 -2.64 7.19 1.71
C ASP A 46 -2.06 6.19 0.71
N ILE A 47 -1.14 5.31 1.15
CA ILE A 47 -0.59 4.25 0.30
C ILE A 47 -1.71 3.35 -0.25
N TYR A 48 -2.65 2.92 0.59
CA TYR A 48 -3.84 2.18 0.11
C TYR A 48 -4.70 3.02 -0.84
N GLY A 49 -4.85 4.31 -0.57
CA GLY A 49 -5.56 5.25 -1.43
C GLY A 49 -4.94 5.33 -2.82
N GLN A 50 -3.61 5.45 -2.91
CA GLN A 50 -2.89 5.45 -4.18
C GLN A 50 -3.11 4.14 -4.94
N VAL A 51 -2.89 2.99 -4.30
CA VAL A 51 -3.10 1.68 -4.95
C VAL A 51 -4.52 1.57 -5.49
N LYS A 52 -5.54 1.88 -4.69
CA LYS A 52 -6.95 1.84 -5.13
C LYS A 52 -7.21 2.78 -6.32
N ARG A 53 -6.62 3.96 -6.32
CA ARG A 53 -6.77 4.96 -7.39
C ARG A 53 -6.14 4.50 -8.70
N GLU A 54 -4.92 3.98 -8.67
CA GLU A 54 -4.20 3.49 -9.87
C GLU A 54 -4.96 2.32 -10.54
N PHE A 55 -5.57 1.44 -9.74
CA PHE A 55 -6.35 0.31 -10.24
C PHE A 55 -7.84 0.60 -10.43
N GLN A 56 -8.31 1.81 -10.10
CA GLN A 56 -9.72 2.21 -10.16
C GLN A 56 -10.67 1.26 -9.41
N VAL A 57 -10.25 0.79 -8.24
CA VAL A 57 -11.01 -0.16 -7.40
C VAL A 57 -11.42 0.44 -6.07
N LYS A 58 -12.58 0.04 -5.56
CA LYS A 58 -13.03 0.44 -4.20
C LYS A 58 -12.22 -0.24 -3.09
N SER A 59 -11.68 -1.43 -3.36
CA SER A 59 -10.88 -2.22 -2.44
C SER A 59 -9.68 -2.79 -3.17
N TYR A 60 -8.48 -2.70 -2.57
CA TYR A 60 -7.27 -3.29 -3.15
C TYR A 60 -7.41 -4.82 -3.35
N LYS A 61 -8.28 -5.48 -2.57
CA LYS A 61 -8.56 -6.91 -2.72
C LYS A 61 -9.18 -7.26 -4.07
N ALA A 62 -9.82 -6.30 -4.73
CA ALA A 62 -10.44 -6.49 -6.05
C ALA A 62 -9.44 -6.36 -7.20
N ILE A 63 -8.17 -6.04 -6.93
CA ILE A 63 -7.12 -6.05 -7.94
C ILE A 63 -7.02 -7.46 -8.53
N LYS A 64 -6.90 -7.53 -9.85
CA LYS A 64 -6.74 -8.81 -10.54
C LYS A 64 -5.41 -9.43 -10.13
N ARG A 65 -5.40 -10.73 -9.87
CA ARG A 65 -4.20 -11.47 -9.44
C ARG A 65 -3.05 -11.37 -10.45
N SER A 66 -3.37 -11.30 -11.75
CA SER A 66 -2.38 -11.05 -12.82
C SER A 66 -1.65 -9.69 -12.70
N GLN A 67 -2.19 -8.76 -11.91
CA GLN A 67 -1.65 -7.41 -11.73
C GLN A 67 -0.96 -7.21 -10.38
N ILE A 68 -0.75 -8.27 -9.60
CA ILE A 68 -0.15 -8.18 -8.26
C ILE A 68 1.26 -7.56 -8.29
N GLU A 69 2.09 -7.93 -9.25
CA GLU A 69 3.45 -7.40 -9.37
C GLU A 69 3.46 -5.91 -9.73
N LEU A 70 2.48 -5.46 -10.53
CA LEU A 70 2.30 -4.03 -10.80
C LEU A 70 1.89 -3.28 -9.52
N ALA A 71 1.00 -3.85 -8.71
CA ALA A 71 0.60 -3.26 -7.44
C ALA A 71 1.79 -3.16 -6.47
N LYS A 72 2.62 -4.21 -6.37
CA LYS A 72 3.86 -4.20 -5.59
C LYS A 72 4.83 -3.12 -6.08
N GLY A 73 4.94 -2.93 -7.39
CA GLY A 73 5.73 -1.86 -8.00
C GLY A 73 5.27 -0.45 -7.60
N ILE A 74 3.96 -0.19 -7.64
CA ILE A 74 3.37 1.08 -7.20
C ILE A 74 3.67 1.33 -5.72
N ILE A 75 3.46 0.34 -4.86
CA ILE A 75 3.70 0.45 -3.42
C ILE A 75 5.18 0.71 -3.13
N THR A 76 6.09 -0.03 -3.78
CA THR A 76 7.54 0.09 -3.56
C THR A 76 8.08 1.47 -3.96
N ASN A 77 7.50 2.06 -5.01
CA ASN A 77 7.88 3.37 -5.52
C ASN A 77 7.08 4.53 -4.91
N TYR A 78 6.25 4.27 -3.90
CA TYR A 78 5.46 5.28 -3.22
C TYR A 78 6.34 6.42 -2.70
N LYS A 79 5.89 7.66 -2.96
CA LYS A 79 6.48 8.88 -2.43
C LYS A 79 5.40 9.64 -1.68
N ALA A 80 5.64 9.90 -0.40
CA ALA A 80 4.69 10.62 0.42
C ALA A 80 4.47 12.05 -0.11
N PRO A 81 3.21 12.51 -0.25
CA PRO A 81 2.91 13.90 -0.54
C PRO A 81 3.48 14.82 0.53
N LYS A 82 4.01 15.98 0.13
CA LYS A 82 4.53 16.98 1.09
C LYS A 82 3.50 17.46 2.11
N ALA A 83 2.23 17.52 1.72
CA ALA A 83 1.12 17.90 2.61
C ALA A 83 0.79 16.84 3.69
N LEU A 84 1.33 15.62 3.54
CA LEU A 84 1.08 14.52 4.46
C LEU A 84 2.10 14.46 5.60
N LEU A 85 3.34 14.89 5.32
CA LEU A 85 4.50 14.83 6.22
C LEU A 85 4.66 16.10 7.06
#